data_AF-A0A0N4VVA2-F1
#
_entry.id   AF-A0A0N4VVA2-F1
#
_cell.length_a   1.000
_cell.length_b   1.000
_cell.length_c   1.000
_cell.angle_alpha   90.00
_cell.angle_beta   90.00
_cell.angle_gamma   90.00
#
_symmetry.space_group_name_H-M   'P 1'
#
loop_
_entity.id
_entity.type
_entity.pdbx_description
1 polymer ?
#
loop_
_entity_poly.entity_id
_entity_poly.type
_entity_poly.pdbx_seq_one_letter_code
_entity_poly.pdbx_strand_id
1 'polypeptide(L)'
;LIPLLNQIRVNNDLGHPLCANLRDGTWLCEYVSARLERYPGLIYVSQFFGCILAFLENIPYYLRPCYFEAVISYLYKQCRLSLLNRLARNIHTSSPLVRSLAVSSVSFVGYVPNADLAPLPPSLRLEDEHPSSIAAGLPHFAVGIWRNWGRDTFIALPGCLLATGRYHDARNVILSYAGALRHGLIPNLLAEGK
;
A
#
# COMPACT_ATOMS: atom_id res chain seq x y z
N LEU A 1 -10.81 2.33 5.34
CA LEU A 1 -11.63 1.89 6.48
C LEU A 1 -11.12 2.42 7.82
N ILE A 2 -9.86 2.21 8.21
CA ILE A 2 -9.39 2.52 9.58
C ILE A 2 -9.65 3.95 10.08
N PRO A 3 -9.39 5.03 9.31
CA PRO A 3 -9.70 6.39 9.79
C PRO A 3 -11.18 6.56 10.16
N LEU A 4 -12.07 6.00 9.34
CA LEU A 4 -13.52 6.03 9.55
C LEU A 4 -13.95 5.16 10.73
N LEU A 5 -13.44 3.92 10.81
CA LEU A 5 -13.70 3.01 11.93
C LEU A 5 -13.23 3.61 13.27
N ASN A 6 -12.10 4.32 13.28
CA ASN A 6 -11.61 5.01 14.47
C ASN A 6 -12.59 6.11 14.91
N GLN A 7 -13.12 6.92 13.97
CA GLN A 7 -14.11 7.95 14.30
C GLN A 7 -15.39 7.34 14.88
N ILE A 8 -15.91 6.29 14.24
CA ILE A 8 -17.09 5.56 14.71
C ILE A 8 -16.86 5.01 16.11
N ARG A 9 -15.73 4.33 16.35
CA ARG A 9 -15.40 3.71 17.64
C ARG A 9 -15.23 4.74 18.74
N VAL A 10 -14.53 5.84 18.49
CA VAL A 10 -14.27 6.90 19.48
C VAL A 10 -15.57 7.60 19.90
N ASN A 11 -16.47 7.83 18.94
CA ASN A 11 -17.74 8.51 19.19
C ASN A 11 -18.90 7.57 19.52
N ASN A 12 -18.67 6.25 19.48
CA ASN A 12 -19.71 5.22 19.52
C ASN A 12 -20.87 5.49 18.54
N ASP A 13 -20.54 5.93 17.32
CA ASP A 13 -21.53 6.35 16.32
C ASP A 13 -22.17 5.16 15.61
N LEU A 14 -23.07 4.47 16.33
CA LEU A 14 -23.87 3.36 15.80
C LEU A 14 -24.89 3.81 14.74
N GLY A 15 -25.10 5.12 14.58
CA GLY A 15 -25.95 5.73 13.55
C GLY A 15 -25.24 5.87 12.19
N HIS A 16 -23.92 5.67 12.15
CA HIS A 16 -23.13 5.84 10.94
C HIS A 16 -23.60 4.94 9.78
N PRO A 17 -23.64 5.41 8.51
CA PRO A 17 -24.06 4.61 7.36
C PRO A 17 -23.30 3.28 7.20
N LEU A 18 -22.03 3.25 7.58
CA LEU A 18 -21.22 2.02 7.62
C LEU A 18 -21.80 0.98 8.60
N CYS A 19 -22.24 1.40 9.78
CA CYS A 19 -22.85 0.52 10.76
C CYS A 19 -24.22 0.03 10.28
N ALA A 20 -24.99 0.88 9.59
CA ALA A 20 -26.22 0.46 8.92
C ALA A 20 -25.94 -0.60 7.85
N ASN A 21 -24.97 -0.37 6.95
CA ASN A 21 -24.59 -1.35 5.93
C ASN A 21 -24.18 -2.71 6.52
N LEU A 22 -23.39 -2.71 7.60
CA LEU A 22 -22.95 -3.93 8.29
C LEU A 22 -24.08 -4.65 9.05
N ARG A 23 -25.13 -3.91 9.44
CA ARG A 23 -26.36 -4.50 10.00
C ARG A 23 -27.17 -5.16 8.89
N ASP A 24 -27.35 -4.45 7.77
CA ASP A 24 -28.17 -4.88 6.63
C ASP A 24 -27.61 -6.13 5.95
N GLY A 25 -26.28 -6.32 5.95
CA GLY A 25 -25.66 -7.52 5.36
C GLY A 25 -24.14 -7.57 5.48
N THR A 26 -23.56 -8.64 4.93
CA THR A 26 -22.13 -8.96 5.02
C THR A 26 -21.33 -8.59 3.78
N TRP A 27 -21.88 -7.80 2.86
CA TRP A 27 -21.21 -7.43 1.59
C TRP A 27 -19.83 -6.80 1.79
N LEU A 28 -19.65 -6.00 2.83
CA LEU A 28 -18.34 -5.40 3.11
C LEU A 28 -17.31 -6.44 3.57
N CYS A 29 -17.75 -7.49 4.25
CA CYS A 29 -16.91 -8.62 4.63
C CYS A 29 -16.42 -9.36 3.39
N GLU A 30 -17.36 -9.72 2.51
CA GLU A 30 -17.09 -10.38 1.22
C GLU A 30 -16.15 -9.53 0.35
N TYR A 31 -16.41 -8.22 0.27
CA TYR A 31 -15.55 -7.28 -0.47
C TYR A 31 -14.12 -7.26 0.05
N VAL A 32 -13.92 -7.25 1.38
CA VAL A 32 -12.57 -7.23 1.97
C VAL A 32 -11.80 -8.49 1.59
N SER A 33 -12.42 -9.67 1.73
CA SER A 33 -11.80 -10.94 1.35
C SER A 33 -11.54 -11.00 -0.15
N ALA A 34 -12.57 -10.80 -0.99
CA ALA A 34 -12.43 -10.86 -2.44
C ALA A 34 -11.37 -9.87 -3.00
N ARG A 35 -11.21 -8.71 -2.35
CA ARG A 35 -10.15 -7.74 -2.72
C ARG A 35 -8.75 -8.27 -2.44
N LEU A 36 -8.55 -8.99 -1.33
CA LEU A 36 -7.26 -9.57 -0.98
C LEU A 36 -6.89 -10.71 -1.93
N GLU A 37 -7.86 -11.52 -2.37
CA GLU A 37 -7.63 -12.66 -3.30
C GLU A 37 -7.09 -12.24 -4.67
N ARG A 38 -7.30 -10.98 -5.07
CA ARG A 38 -6.72 -10.43 -6.31
C ARG A 38 -5.20 -10.43 -6.30
N TYR A 39 -4.57 -10.57 -5.15
CA TYR A 39 -3.12 -10.58 -4.99
C TYR A 39 -2.66 -12.00 -4.59
N PRO A 40 -1.88 -12.70 -5.43
CA PRO A 40 -1.46 -14.08 -5.16
C PRO A 40 -0.78 -14.25 -3.79
N GLY A 41 0.04 -13.27 -3.37
CA GLY A 41 0.70 -13.28 -2.06
C GLY A 41 -0.21 -13.09 -0.85
N LEU A 42 -1.49 -12.77 -1.06
CA LEU A 42 -2.47 -12.52 0.01
C LEU A 42 -3.58 -13.57 0.08
N ILE A 43 -3.55 -14.61 -0.76
CA ILE A 43 -4.59 -15.67 -0.79
C ILE A 43 -4.81 -16.27 0.61
N TYR A 44 -3.73 -16.66 1.29
CA TYR A 44 -3.84 -17.24 2.64
C TYR A 44 -4.48 -16.27 3.64
N VAL A 45 -4.05 -15.00 3.63
CA VAL A 45 -4.61 -13.96 4.52
C VAL A 45 -6.08 -13.73 4.20
N SER A 46 -6.45 -13.71 2.92
CA SER A 46 -7.83 -13.59 2.48
C SER A 46 -8.69 -14.73 3.01
N GLN A 47 -8.27 -15.98 2.77
CA GLN A 47 -9.03 -17.16 3.18
C GLN A 47 -9.17 -17.22 4.70
N PHE A 48 -8.08 -16.98 5.44
CA PHE A 48 -8.09 -16.99 6.90
C PHE A 48 -9.06 -15.96 7.48
N PHE A 49 -8.94 -14.69 7.07
CA PHE A 49 -9.83 -13.64 7.58
C PHE A 49 -11.24 -13.73 6.97
N GLY A 50 -11.40 -14.30 5.78
CA GLY A 50 -12.69 -14.61 5.17
C GLY A 50 -13.48 -15.62 5.99
N CYS A 51 -12.83 -16.69 6.46
CA CYS A 51 -13.46 -17.64 7.38
C CYS A 51 -13.91 -16.97 8.68
N ILE A 52 -13.10 -16.06 9.24
CA ILE A 52 -13.46 -15.31 10.46
C ILE A 52 -14.65 -14.38 10.19
N LEU A 53 -14.60 -13.64 9.09
CA LEU A 53 -15.64 -12.69 8.72
C LEU A 53 -16.96 -13.37 8.34
N ALA A 54 -16.93 -14.59 7.80
CA ALA A 54 -18.12 -15.37 7.47
C ALA A 54 -19.00 -15.67 8.71
N PHE A 55 -18.42 -15.76 9.90
CA PHE A 55 -19.21 -15.93 11.13
C PHE A 55 -20.15 -14.76 11.41
N LEU A 56 -19.91 -13.56 10.85
CA LEU A 56 -20.76 -12.40 11.06
C LEU A 56 -22.16 -12.55 10.44
N GLU A 57 -22.35 -13.49 9.51
CA GLU A 57 -23.67 -13.80 8.97
C GLU A 57 -24.59 -14.38 10.06
N ASN A 58 -24.04 -15.21 10.93
CA ASN A 58 -24.76 -15.99 11.93
C ASN A 58 -24.95 -15.28 13.28
N ILE A 59 -24.34 -14.12 13.49
CA ILE A 59 -24.51 -13.33 14.72
C ILE A 59 -25.68 -12.34 14.59
N PRO A 60 -26.28 -11.92 15.72
CA PRO A 60 -27.30 -10.88 15.70
C PRO A 60 -26.83 -9.63 14.95
N TYR A 61 -27.66 -9.14 14.03
CA TYR A 61 -27.28 -8.11 13.07
C TYR A 61 -26.70 -6.84 13.74
N TYR A 62 -27.26 -6.42 14.88
CA TYR A 62 -26.82 -5.24 15.64
C TYR A 62 -25.41 -5.36 16.24
N LEU A 63 -24.85 -6.58 16.35
CA LEU A 63 -23.48 -6.82 16.82
C LEU A 63 -22.46 -6.82 15.68
N ARG A 64 -22.88 -7.01 14.43
CA ARG A 64 -21.99 -7.09 13.26
C ARG A 64 -21.02 -5.91 13.14
N PRO A 65 -21.42 -4.64 13.34
CA PRO A 65 -20.48 -3.52 13.24
C PRO A 65 -19.30 -3.60 14.22
N CYS A 66 -19.56 -4.03 15.47
CA CYS A 66 -18.54 -4.13 16.51
C CYS A 66 -17.54 -5.24 16.20
N TYR A 67 -18.03 -6.44 15.86
CA TYR A 67 -17.14 -7.57 15.51
C TYR A 67 -16.36 -7.31 14.22
N PHE A 68 -17.01 -6.72 13.21
CA PHE A 68 -16.32 -6.33 11.98
C PHE A 68 -15.17 -5.35 12.28
N GLU A 69 -15.45 -4.29 13.05
CA GLU A 69 -14.43 -3.32 13.45
C GLU A 69 -13.26 -3.99 14.17
N ALA A 70 -13.53 -4.87 15.12
CA ALA A 70 -12.50 -5.57 15.89
C ALA A 70 -11.59 -6.42 14.98
N VAL A 71 -12.17 -7.18 14.04
CA VAL A 71 -11.42 -8.02 13.10
C VAL A 71 -10.56 -7.16 12.16
N ILE A 72 -11.13 -6.12 11.56
CA ILE A 72 -10.40 -5.24 10.62
C ILE A 72 -9.31 -4.43 11.33
N SER A 73 -9.58 -3.93 12.54
CA SER A 73 -8.58 -3.23 13.36
C SER A 73 -7.44 -4.15 13.76
N TYR A 74 -7.73 -5.41 14.10
CA TYR A 74 -6.70 -6.40 14.40
C TYR A 74 -5.82 -6.68 13.17
N LEU A 75 -6.43 -7.02 12.02
CA LEU A 75 -5.70 -7.25 10.77
C LEU A 75 -4.80 -6.07 10.41
N TYR A 76 -5.34 -4.86 10.43
CA TYR A 76 -4.56 -3.65 10.13
C TYR A 76 -3.40 -3.45 11.10
N LYS A 77 -3.61 -3.67 12.40
CA LYS A 77 -2.55 -3.58 13.41
C LYS A 77 -1.43 -4.58 13.11
N GLN A 78 -1.77 -5.83 12.81
CA GLN A 78 -0.77 -6.85 12.48
C GLN A 78 -0.01 -6.51 11.20
N CYS A 79 -0.70 -6.11 10.12
CA CYS A 79 -0.03 -5.67 8.89
C CYS A 79 0.94 -4.51 9.14
N ARG A 80 0.53 -3.52 9.94
CA ARG A 80 1.38 -2.36 10.27
C ARG A 80 2.60 -2.75 11.11
N LEU A 81 2.44 -3.67 12.06
CA LEU A 81 3.55 -4.20 12.85
C LEU A 81 4.52 -5.02 11.99
N SER A 82 4.00 -5.92 11.15
CA SER A 82 4.81 -6.71 10.22
C SER A 82 5.57 -5.84 9.23
N LEU A 83 4.95 -4.78 8.72
CA LEU A 83 5.62 -3.79 7.87
C LEU A 83 6.72 -3.07 8.63
N LEU A 84 6.42 -2.52 9.81
CA LEU A 84 7.41 -1.81 10.62
C LEU A 84 8.65 -2.68 10.89
N ASN A 85 8.44 -3.97 11.17
CA ASN A 85 9.51 -4.93 11.42
C ASN A 85 10.40 -5.24 10.20
N ARG A 86 9.95 -4.91 9.00
CA ARG A 86 10.70 -5.06 7.74
C ARG A 86 11.42 -3.77 7.33
N LEU A 87 11.13 -2.65 7.98
CA LEU A 87 11.83 -1.39 7.73
C LEU A 87 13.18 -1.35 8.46
N ALA A 88 13.98 -0.32 8.18
CA ALA A 88 15.27 -0.12 8.84
C ALA A 88 15.14 -0.06 10.38
N ARG A 89 16.09 -0.70 11.08
CA ARG A 89 16.05 -0.90 12.54
C ARG A 89 15.92 0.39 13.35
N ASN A 90 16.53 1.47 12.88
CA ASN A 90 16.46 2.81 13.51
C ASN A 90 15.04 3.39 13.51
N ILE A 91 14.15 2.96 12.61
CA ILE A 91 12.76 3.40 12.60
C ILE A 91 11.99 2.84 13.80
N HIS A 92 12.35 1.65 14.30
CA HIS A 92 11.60 1.00 15.38
C HIS A 92 11.61 1.82 16.67
N THR A 93 12.77 2.40 16.99
CA THR A 93 13.01 3.23 18.18
C THR A 93 12.68 4.71 17.97
N SER A 94 12.25 5.09 16.76
CA SER A 94 11.92 6.49 16.43
C SER A 94 10.54 6.91 16.96
N SER A 95 10.27 8.22 16.89
CA SER A 95 9.02 8.81 17.34
C SER A 95 7.79 8.26 16.59
N PRO A 96 6.58 8.34 17.16
CA PRO A 96 5.35 7.94 16.47
C PRO A 96 5.14 8.62 15.12
N LEU A 97 5.56 9.88 14.99
CA LEU A 97 5.51 10.63 13.73
C LEU A 97 6.42 10.00 12.67
N VAL A 98 7.69 9.76 13.00
CA VAL A 98 8.67 9.16 12.07
C VAL A 98 8.23 7.76 11.64
N ARG A 99 7.75 6.92 12.57
CA ARG A 99 7.19 5.61 12.21
C ARG A 99 5.97 5.71 11.30
N SER A 100 5.13 6.71 11.48
CA SER A 100 3.95 6.92 10.63
C SER A 100 4.35 7.39 9.23
N LEU A 101 5.33 8.29 9.12
CA LEU A 101 5.92 8.71 7.84
C LEU A 101 6.57 7.52 7.11
N ALA A 102 7.39 6.73 7.81
CA ALA A 102 8.05 5.56 7.24
C ALA A 102 7.06 4.51 6.75
N VAL A 103 6.02 4.19 7.54
CA VAL A 103 4.94 3.29 7.11
C VAL A 103 4.19 3.87 5.91
N SER A 104 3.97 5.19 5.85
CA SER A 104 3.24 5.79 4.73
C SER A 104 3.95 5.64 3.37
N SER A 105 5.27 5.43 3.36
CA SER A 105 6.06 5.22 2.13
C SER A 105 5.47 4.13 1.21
N VAL A 106 4.91 3.05 1.77
CA VAL A 106 4.31 1.95 0.99
C VAL A 106 3.03 2.35 0.25
N SER A 107 2.43 3.49 0.60
CA SER A 107 1.29 4.04 -0.14
C SER A 107 1.71 4.56 -1.51
N PHE A 108 2.96 5.03 -1.64
CA PHE A 108 3.50 5.62 -2.86
C PHE A 108 4.34 4.63 -3.65
N VAL A 109 5.02 3.71 -2.95
CA VAL A 109 5.98 2.78 -3.53
C VAL A 109 5.37 1.40 -3.74
N GLY A 110 5.27 0.99 -4.99
CA GLY A 110 4.81 -0.33 -5.38
C GLY A 110 4.75 -0.49 -6.90
N TYR A 111 4.58 -1.72 -7.35
CA TYR A 111 4.30 -2.03 -8.74
C TYR A 111 2.84 -1.66 -9.09
N VAL A 112 2.65 -1.03 -10.25
CA VAL A 112 1.34 -0.70 -10.80
C VAL A 112 1.34 -1.06 -12.29
N PRO A 113 0.41 -1.90 -12.75
CA PRO A 113 0.30 -2.25 -14.17
C PRO A 113 0.12 -1.00 -15.04
N ASN A 114 0.79 -0.97 -16.21
CA ASN A 114 0.81 0.16 -17.14
C ASN A 114 1.44 1.44 -16.56
N ALA A 115 2.36 1.28 -15.60
CA ALA A 115 3.14 2.38 -15.05
C ALA A 115 4.58 1.91 -14.73
N ASP A 116 5.09 1.09 -15.65
CA ASP A 116 6.36 0.40 -15.52
C ASP A 116 7.55 1.37 -15.47
N LEU A 117 8.63 0.87 -14.87
CA LEU A 117 9.93 1.49 -14.99
C LEU A 117 10.44 1.35 -16.43
N ALA A 118 11.21 2.33 -16.90
CA ALA A 118 11.82 2.30 -18.24
C ALA A 118 12.67 1.03 -18.45
N PRO A 119 12.69 0.49 -19.68
CA PRO A 119 13.46 -0.70 -20.01
C PRO A 119 14.95 -0.45 -19.82
N LEU A 120 15.65 -1.48 -19.35
CA LEU A 120 17.10 -1.46 -19.21
C LEU A 120 17.80 -2.04 -20.45
N PRO A 121 19.05 -1.64 -20.73
CA PRO A 121 19.88 -2.31 -21.73
C PRO A 121 20.00 -3.82 -21.44
N PRO A 122 20.17 -4.69 -22.46
CA PRO A 122 20.23 -6.15 -22.25
C PRO A 122 21.34 -6.63 -21.28
N SER A 123 22.39 -5.82 -21.10
CA SER A 123 23.48 -6.06 -20.15
C SER A 123 23.09 -5.86 -18.69
N LEU A 124 21.94 -5.24 -18.42
CA LEU A 124 21.47 -4.87 -17.10
C LEU A 124 20.04 -5.40 -16.90
N ARG A 125 19.85 -6.21 -15.86
CA ARG A 125 18.53 -6.75 -15.52
C ARG A 125 18.14 -6.34 -14.11
N LEU A 126 16.87 -6.02 -13.95
CA LEU A 126 16.25 -5.94 -12.64
C LEU A 126 16.03 -7.37 -12.14
N GLU A 127 16.22 -7.58 -10.84
CA GLU A 127 16.01 -8.89 -10.23
C GLU A 127 14.52 -9.19 -10.05
N ASP A 128 13.71 -8.14 -9.89
CA ASP A 128 12.26 -8.24 -9.76
C ASP A 128 11.59 -8.35 -11.13
N GLU A 129 10.67 -9.30 -11.26
CA GLU A 129 9.78 -9.40 -12.42
C GLU A 129 8.85 -8.17 -12.54
N HIS A 130 8.45 -7.62 -11.39
CA HIS A 130 7.54 -6.48 -11.27
C HIS A 130 8.14 -5.42 -10.33
N PRO A 131 9.14 -4.64 -10.78
CA PRO A 131 9.85 -3.70 -9.93
C PRO A 131 8.94 -2.57 -9.45
N SER A 132 9.10 -2.17 -8.19
CA SER A 132 8.34 -1.04 -7.63
C SER A 132 8.77 0.30 -8.22
N SER A 133 7.82 1.20 -8.38
CA SER A 133 8.06 2.61 -8.70
C SER A 133 7.41 3.54 -7.67
N ILE A 134 7.82 4.81 -7.66
CA ILE A 134 7.32 5.83 -6.72
C ILE A 134 6.27 6.70 -7.42
N ALA A 135 5.03 6.69 -6.92
CA ALA A 135 4.01 7.66 -7.33
C ALA A 135 4.34 9.06 -6.84
N ALA A 136 4.15 10.08 -7.68
CA ALA A 136 4.25 11.48 -7.24
C ALA A 136 3.11 11.89 -6.28
N GLY A 137 1.98 11.19 -6.32
CA GLY A 137 0.85 11.45 -5.43
C GLY A 137 -0.39 10.61 -5.73
N LEU A 138 -1.26 10.46 -4.73
CA LEU A 138 -2.51 9.69 -4.86
C LEU A 138 -3.73 10.64 -4.89
N PRO A 139 -4.79 10.34 -5.66
CA PRO A 139 -4.88 9.28 -6.68
C PRO A 139 -4.39 9.73 -8.07
N HIS A 140 -4.23 11.05 -8.28
CA HIS A 140 -4.07 11.64 -9.62
C HIS A 140 -2.76 11.27 -10.33
N PHE A 141 -1.70 10.95 -9.59
CA PHE A 141 -0.38 10.61 -10.12
C PHE A 141 0.03 9.20 -9.70
N ALA A 142 -0.94 8.27 -9.72
CA ALA A 142 -0.74 6.91 -9.22
C ALA A 142 -0.63 5.84 -10.34
N VAL A 143 -1.08 6.14 -11.56
CA VAL A 143 -1.25 5.15 -12.65
C VAL A 143 -0.84 5.73 -14.00
N GLY A 144 -0.61 4.86 -14.98
CA GLY A 144 -0.31 5.29 -16.35
C GLY A 144 1.01 6.04 -16.46
N ILE A 145 1.11 6.84 -17.52
CA ILE A 145 2.23 7.76 -17.75
C ILE A 145 2.42 8.76 -16.60
N TRP A 146 1.36 9.06 -15.85
CA TRP A 146 1.35 10.10 -14.81
C TRP A 146 1.95 9.67 -13.47
N ARG A 147 2.31 8.40 -13.30
CA ARG A 147 2.84 7.88 -12.03
C ARG A 147 4.26 8.37 -11.76
N ASN A 148 5.13 8.25 -12.76
CA ASN A 148 6.57 8.32 -12.60
C ASN A 148 7.11 9.68 -13.04
N TRP A 149 7.36 10.55 -12.06
CA TRP A 149 7.97 11.85 -12.28
C TRP A 149 9.39 11.88 -11.69
N GLY A 150 10.40 12.12 -12.53
CA GLY A 150 11.82 12.06 -12.14
C GLY A 150 12.17 13.01 -11.01
N ARG A 151 11.73 14.28 -11.08
CA ARG A 151 11.94 15.25 -10.01
C ARG A 151 11.42 14.73 -8.67
N ASP A 152 10.13 14.37 -8.63
CA ASP A 152 9.44 13.91 -7.43
C ASP A 152 10.03 12.60 -6.90
N THR A 153 10.34 11.67 -7.81
CA THR A 153 10.98 10.39 -7.50
C THR A 153 12.30 10.60 -6.78
N PHE A 154 13.20 11.41 -7.33
CA PHE A 154 14.54 11.59 -6.75
C PHE A 154 14.57 12.47 -5.51
N ILE A 155 13.61 13.38 -5.34
CA ILE A 155 13.40 14.09 -4.06
C ILE A 155 12.87 13.13 -2.99
N ALA A 156 11.94 12.25 -3.33
CA ALA A 156 11.32 11.32 -2.38
C ALA A 156 12.18 10.10 -2.04
N LEU A 157 13.06 9.66 -2.95
CA LEU A 157 13.84 8.42 -2.84
C LEU A 157 14.63 8.30 -1.52
N PRO A 158 15.35 9.33 -1.03
CA PRO A 158 16.08 9.22 0.24
C PRO A 158 15.17 8.93 1.43
N GLY A 159 13.97 9.52 1.49
CA GLY A 159 13.03 9.32 2.59
C GLY A 159 12.21 8.03 2.44
N CYS A 160 11.71 7.75 1.24
CA CYS A 160 10.79 6.64 0.99
C CYS A 160 11.48 5.30 0.79
N LEU A 161 12.75 5.29 0.38
CA LEU A 161 13.50 4.06 0.09
C LEU A 161 14.74 3.91 0.98
N LEU A 162 15.65 4.90 0.99
CA LEU A 162 16.93 4.75 1.70
C LEU A 162 16.76 4.74 3.23
N ALA A 163 16.10 5.77 3.78
CA ALA A 163 15.87 5.87 5.23
C ALA A 163 15.03 4.71 5.77
N THR A 164 14.21 4.09 4.92
CA THR A 164 13.38 2.92 5.23
C THR A 164 14.06 1.57 5.04
N GLY A 165 15.27 1.54 4.47
CA GLY A 165 16.03 0.30 4.21
C GLY A 165 15.63 -0.46 2.94
N ARG A 166 14.87 0.15 2.03
CA ARG A 166 14.39 -0.44 0.77
C ARG A 166 15.42 -0.23 -0.37
N TYR A 167 16.64 -0.70 -0.14
CA TYR A 167 17.76 -0.44 -1.05
C TYR A 167 17.60 -1.10 -2.42
N HIS A 168 16.90 -2.24 -2.47
CA HIS A 168 16.63 -2.96 -3.71
C HIS A 168 15.70 -2.16 -4.64
N ASP A 169 14.57 -1.68 -4.12
CA ASP A 169 13.69 -0.76 -4.84
C ASP A 169 14.45 0.50 -5.29
N ALA A 170 15.31 1.06 -4.42
CA ALA A 170 16.09 2.26 -4.75
C ALA A 170 17.04 2.02 -5.93
N ARG A 171 17.72 0.87 -5.94
CA ARG A 171 18.58 0.44 -7.05
C ARG A 171 17.78 0.35 -8.34
N ASN A 172 16.62 -0.31 -8.32
CA ASN A 172 15.80 -0.51 -9.52
C ASN A 172 15.34 0.83 -10.12
N VAL A 173 14.88 1.75 -9.27
CA VAL A 173 14.48 3.11 -9.67
C VAL A 173 15.66 3.88 -10.29
N ILE A 174 16.82 3.90 -9.62
CA ILE A 174 18.00 4.63 -10.11
C ILE A 174 18.45 4.09 -11.47
N LEU A 175 18.56 2.77 -11.61
CA LEU A 175 19.00 2.13 -12.85
C LEU A 175 18.04 2.43 -14.00
N SER A 176 16.74 2.41 -13.74
CA SER A 176 15.71 2.69 -14.75
C SER A 176 15.80 4.11 -15.29
N TYR A 177 15.85 5.12 -14.43
CA TYR A 177 15.99 6.52 -14.87
C TYR A 177 17.35 6.79 -15.52
N ALA A 178 18.43 6.11 -15.09
CA ALA A 178 19.72 6.18 -15.76
C ALA A 178 19.66 5.63 -17.20
N GLY A 179 18.89 4.56 -17.41
CA GLY A 179 18.63 4.00 -18.75
C GLY A 179 17.83 4.93 -19.67
N ALA A 180 17.04 5.83 -19.09
CA ALA A 180 16.25 6.82 -19.83
C ALA A 180 16.98 8.16 -20.07
N LEU A 181 18.27 8.26 -19.71
CA LEU A 181 19.05 9.48 -19.89
C LEU A 181 19.17 9.84 -21.37
N ARG A 182 18.89 11.11 -21.69
CA ARG A 182 19.00 11.65 -23.04
C ARG A 182 19.56 13.06 -22.98
N HIS A 183 20.49 13.40 -23.88
CA HIS A 183 21.13 14.71 -23.94
C HIS A 183 21.78 15.15 -22.61
N GLY A 184 22.33 14.19 -21.84
CA GLY A 184 23.01 14.48 -20.58
C GLY A 184 22.08 14.71 -19.38
N LEU A 185 20.76 14.55 -19.54
CA LEU A 185 19.77 14.77 -18.49
C LEU A 185 18.82 13.56 -18.38
N ILE A 186 18.36 13.29 -17.15
CA ILE A 186 17.27 12.34 -16.89
C ILE A 186 15.91 13.00 -17.14
N PRO A 187 14.90 12.24 -17.61
CA PRO A 187 13.60 12.80 -17.92
C PRO A 187 12.82 13.17 -16.66
N ASN A 188 12.02 14.23 -16.74
CA ASN A 188 11.08 14.57 -15.67
C ASN A 188 9.81 13.71 -15.72
N LEU A 189 9.31 13.34 -16.89
CA LEU A 189 8.22 12.39 -17.04
C LEU A 189 8.81 11.11 -17.63
N LEU A 190 8.71 9.98 -16.91
CA LEU A 190 9.34 8.73 -17.38
C LEU A 190 8.52 8.02 -18.45
N ALA A 191 7.19 7.97 -18.30
CA ALA A 191 6.26 7.32 -19.25
C ALA A 191 6.73 5.93 -19.76
N GLU A 192 7.22 5.06 -18.87
CA GLU A 192 7.77 3.73 -19.20
C GLU A 192 9.01 3.77 -20.12
N GLY A 193 9.68 4.93 -20.23
CA GLY A 193 10.81 5.14 -21.13
C GLY A 193 10.43 5.27 -22.61
N LYS A 194 9.16 5.56 -22.91
CA LYS A 194 8.64 5.80 -24.26
C LYS A 194 8.68 7.27 -24.64
#